data_AF-A0A6G4ECD4-F1
#
_entry.id   AF-A0A6G4ECD4-F1
#
_cell.length_a   1.000
_cell.length_b   1.000
_cell.length_c   1.000
_cell.angle_alpha   90.00
_cell.angle_beta   90.00
_cell.angle_gamma   90.00
#
_symmetry.space_group_name_H-M   'P 1'
#
loop_
_entity.id
_entity.type
_entity.pdbx_description
1 polymer ?
#
loop_
_entity_poly.entity_id
_entity_poly.type
_entity_poly.pdbx_seq_one_letter_code
_entity_poly.pdbx_strand_id
1 'polypeptide(L)' 'MNYSVEITDSQNKSIGGSWDIPITLTVKITGDSWYIIEEEEPA' A
#
# COMPACT_ATOMS: atom_id res chain seq x y z
N MET A 1 -2.25 -8.18 0.93
CA MET A 1 -2.34 -7.34 -0.27
C MET A 1 -0.93 -6.84 -0.55
N ASN A 2 -0.54 -6.69 -1.80
CA ASN A 2 0.77 -6.12 -2.14
C ASN A 2 0.53 -4.76 -2.76
N TYR A 3 1.40 -3.79 -2.45
CA TYR A 3 1.42 -2.50 -3.12
C TYR A 3 2.74 -2.33 -3.85
N SER A 4 2.71 -1.44 -4.84
CA SER A 4 3.88 -1.00 -5.56
C SER A 4 3.83 0.53 -5.61
N VAL A 5 4.96 1.15 -5.31
CA VAL A 5 5.15 2.59 -5.46
C VAL A 5 6.12 2.82 -6.59
N GLU A 6 5.71 3.65 -7.54
CA GLU A 6 6.58 4.12 -8.60
C GLU A 6 6.91 5.58 -8.39
N ILE A 7 8.20 5.92 -8.43
CA ILE A 7 8.68 7.29 -8.38
C ILE A 7 8.97 7.71 -9.82
N THR A 8 8.30 8.75 -10.28
CA THR A 8 8.49 9.32 -11.63
C THR A 8 9.08 10.72 -11.57
N ASP A 9 9.86 11.10 -12.58
CA ASP A 9 10.33 12.48 -12.76
C ASP A 9 9.21 13.39 -13.31
N SER A 10 9.50 14.69 -13.48
CA SER A 10 8.53 15.67 -14.00
C SER A 10 8.10 15.43 -15.46
N GLN A 11 8.73 14.47 -16.16
CA GLN A 11 8.38 14.03 -17.51
C GLN A 11 7.65 12.68 -17.50
N ASN A 12 7.19 12.22 -16.31
CA ASN A 12 6.58 10.91 -16.09
C ASN A 12 7.50 9.71 -16.37
N LYS A 13 8.83 9.91 -16.37
CA LYS A 13 9.76 8.80 -16.53
C LYS A 13 9.98 8.13 -15.17
N SER A 14 9.84 6.80 -15.13
CA SER A 14 10.17 6.00 -13.95
C SER A 14 11.65 6.14 -13.58
N ILE A 15 11.93 6.55 -12.35
CA ILE A 15 13.29 6.74 -11.82
C ILE A 15 13.58 5.85 -10.61
N GLY A 16 12.59 5.10 -10.14
CA GLY A 16 12.73 4.19 -9.01
C GLY A 16 11.38 3.77 -8.47
N GLY A 17 11.40 2.99 -7.40
CA GLY A 17 10.19 2.49 -6.79
C GLY A 17 10.45 1.30 -5.89
N SER A 18 9.35 0.78 -5.37
CA SER A 18 9.31 -0.46 -4.61
C SER A 18 8.16 -1.28 -5.16
N TRP A 19 8.38 -2.59 -5.35
CA TRP A 19 7.40 -3.48 -5.96
C TRP A 19 7.13 -4.67 -5.05
N ASP A 20 5.88 -5.11 -5.06
CA ASP A 20 5.42 -6.30 -4.36
C ASP A 20 5.71 -6.27 -2.86
N ILE A 21 5.62 -5.10 -2.24
CA ILE A 21 5.86 -4.96 -0.81
C ILE A 21 4.63 -5.45 -0.05
N PRO A 22 4.82 -6.36 0.92
CA PRO A 22 3.73 -6.82 1.76
C PRO A 22 3.31 -5.72 2.73
N ILE A 23 2.01 -5.49 2.85
CA ILE A 23 1.43 -4.60 3.86
C ILE A 23 0.69 -5.39 4.93
N THR A 24 0.78 -4.88 6.16
CA THR A 24 -0.04 -5.34 7.27
C THR A 24 -1.26 -4.44 7.37
N LEU A 25 -2.45 -5.04 7.36
CA LEU A 25 -3.72 -4.33 7.48
C LEU A 25 -4.38 -4.69 8.80
N THR A 26 -4.73 -3.67 9.59
CA THR A 26 -5.61 -3.85 10.75
C THR A 26 -7.04 -3.60 10.29
N VAL A 27 -7.92 -4.57 10.55
CA VAL A 27 -9.32 -4.52 10.13
C VAL A 27 -10.27 -4.48 11.32
N LYS A 28 -11.33 -3.68 11.21
CA LYS A 28 -12.46 -3.66 12.13
C LYS A 28 -13.67 -4.29 11.44
N ILE A 29 -14.32 -5.22 12.14
CA ILE A 29 -15.57 -5.85 11.69
C ILE A 29 -16.73 -5.11 12.33
N THR A 30 -17.70 -4.65 11.53
CA THR A 30 -18.95 -4.06 12.01
C THR A 30 -20.12 -4.74 11.29
N GLY A 31 -20.85 -5.60 12.00
CA GLY A 31 -21.84 -6.50 11.39
C GLY A 31 -21.15 -7.46 10.41
N ASP A 32 -21.63 -7.49 9.17
CA ASP A 32 -21.07 -8.32 8.09
C ASP A 32 -20.03 -7.56 7.23
N SER A 33 -19.71 -6.32 7.59
CA SER A 33 -18.79 -5.45 6.83
C SER A 33 -17.40 -5.37 7.48
N TRP A 34 -16.39 -5.29 6.62
CA TRP A 34 -14.98 -5.20 7.00
C TRP A 34 -14.44 -3.83 6.60
N TYR A 35 -13.76 -3.16 7.54
CA TYR A 35 -13.18 -1.85 7.34
C TYR A 35 -11.69 -1.90 7.66
N ILE A 36 -10.85 -1.39 6.76
CA ILE A 36 -9.43 -1.16 7.05
C ILE A 36 -9.37 0.08 7.96
N ILE A 37 -8.72 -0.05 9.11
CA ILE A 37 -8.55 1.05 10.08
C ILE A 37 -7.10 1.50 10.24
N GLU A 38 -6.15 0.66 9.81
CA GLU A 38 -4.72 0.96 9.84
C GLU A 38 -4.01 0.16 8.74
N GLU A 39 -2.97 0.76 8.18
CA GLU A 39 -2.11 0.21 7.14
C GLU A 39 -0.67 0.51 7.53
N GLU A 40 0.14 -0.53 7.68
CA GLU A 40 1.57 -0.43 8.02
C GLU A 40 2.44 -1.03 6.93
N GLU A 41 3.47 -0.26 6.55
CA GLU A 41 4.53 -0.66 5.63
C GLU A 41 5.81 -1.02 6.42
N PRO A 42 6.57 -2.04 5.98
CA PRO A 42 7.87 -2.34 6.57
C PRO A 42 8.87 -1.20 6.30
N ALA A 43 9.64 -0.83 7.34
CA ALA A 43 10.64 0.24 7.31
C ALA A 43 11.93 -0.11 6.57
#